data_AF-A0A2N2KYX5-F1
#
_entry.id   AF-A0A2N2KYX5-F1
#
_cell.length_a   1.000
_cell.length_b   1.000
_cell.length_c   1.000
_cell.angle_alpha   90.00
_cell.angle_beta   90.00
_cell.angle_gamma   90.00
#
_symmetry.space_group_name_H-M   'P 1'
#
loop_
_entity.id
_entity.type
_entity.pdbx_description
1 polymer ?
#
loop_
_entity_poly.entity_id
_entity_poly.type
_entity_poly.pdbx_seq_one_letter_code
_entity_poly.pdbx_strand_id
1 'polypeptide(L)'
;MEEERTYLLRWWAMIRWFIVVVMFSIGVLHISLKEKVVETVIFLGVFVGIIALNLMFQLQVRLKSQMVFLFQVILDLIFATMVVHLTGGLSSFFVWVYLIGIITASITIPKIGGLVTGLVGSMSLLVLILLYQNHILSPTNLEQFDVTGVTVYILSYTGLFCGVAFISSYLSDQLNHYKKIEDKHRRNEVELDNLREKARDYEKYQLEVKELVKAVNEVAHLDHDINTPLCVISLSISRVKKVGMELDNENLNKTSNEVTEAINKISSILRRLEVLKTNPLVGYKRGGI
;
A
#
# COMPACT_ATOMS: atom_id res chain seq x y z
N MET A 1 6.44 1.96 0.72
CA MET A 1 7.01 1.56 2.02
C MET A 1 8.42 2.12 2.25
N GLU A 2 9.38 1.95 1.34
CA GLU A 2 10.75 2.48 1.54
C GLU A 2 10.88 4.01 1.45
N GLU A 3 10.25 4.64 0.45
CA GLU A 3 10.32 6.11 0.27
C GLU A 3 9.76 6.88 1.47
N GLU A 4 8.68 6.38 2.07
CA GLU A 4 8.07 7.04 3.23
C GLU A 4 8.81 6.80 4.54
N ARG A 5 9.45 5.64 4.70
CA ARG A 5 10.38 5.43 5.83
C ARG A 5 11.52 6.44 5.72
N THR A 6 12.02 6.71 4.51
CA THR A 6 13.04 7.76 4.32
C THR A 6 12.49 9.16 4.59
N TYR A 7 11.20 9.44 4.33
CA TYR A 7 10.56 10.71 4.70
C TYR A 7 10.47 10.89 6.22
N LEU A 8 9.96 9.88 6.94
CA LEU A 8 9.89 9.91 8.41
C LEU A 8 11.29 10.04 9.04
N LEU A 9 12.29 9.35 8.50
CA LEU A 9 13.68 9.44 8.96
C LEU A 9 14.30 10.82 8.66
N ARG A 10 13.98 11.43 7.52
CA ARG A 10 14.38 12.81 7.21
C ARG A 10 13.74 13.82 8.15
N TRP A 11 12.44 13.67 8.42
CA TRP A 11 11.73 14.53 9.35
C TRP A 11 12.25 14.36 10.79
N TRP A 12 12.52 13.13 11.21
CA TRP A 12 13.18 12.84 12.47
C TRP A 12 14.60 13.43 12.54
N ALA A 13 15.37 13.40 11.46
CA ALA A 13 16.67 14.06 11.41
C ALA A 13 16.56 15.57 11.66
N MET A 14 15.51 16.24 11.15
CA MET A 14 15.27 17.65 11.46
C MET A 14 14.94 17.86 12.95
N ILE A 15 14.14 17.00 13.56
CA ILE A 15 13.87 17.06 15.00
C ILE A 15 15.15 16.86 15.83
N ARG A 16 16.01 15.92 15.43
CA ARG A 16 17.32 15.74 16.10
C ARG A 16 18.11 17.04 16.09
N TRP A 17 18.23 17.71 14.94
CA TRP A 17 18.90 19.01 14.85
C TRP A 17 18.23 20.10 15.70
N PHE A 18 16.90 20.12 15.77
CA PHE A 18 16.19 21.05 16.65
C PHE A 18 16.53 20.82 18.13
N ILE A 19 16.51 19.56 18.60
CA ILE A 19 16.86 19.22 19.99
C ILE A 19 18.30 19.62 20.30
N VAL A 20 19.22 19.45 19.36
CA VAL A 20 20.64 19.81 19.49
C VAL A 20 20.80 21.30 19.72
N VAL A 21 20.07 22.13 18.96
CA VAL A 21 20.07 23.59 19.11
C VAL A 21 19.48 24.00 20.47
N VAL A 22 18.40 23.35 20.91
CA VAL A 22 17.80 23.61 22.23
C VAL A 22 18.77 23.25 23.35
N MET A 23 19.39 22.07 23.30
CA MET A 23 20.37 21.61 24.29
C MET A 23 21.60 22.53 24.33
N PHE A 24 22.07 22.98 23.16
CA PHE A 24 23.16 23.95 23.06
C PHE A 24 22.79 25.27 23.73
N SER A 25 21.58 25.77 23.47
CA SER A 25 21.10 27.02 24.06
C SER A 25 21.04 26.94 25.58
N ILE A 26 20.51 25.83 26.13
CA ILE A 26 20.46 25.59 27.59
C ILE A 26 21.87 25.49 28.18
N GLY A 27 22.77 24.78 27.50
CA GLY A 27 24.14 24.62 27.97
C GLY A 27 24.95 25.91 27.96
N VAL A 28 24.81 26.75 26.92
CA VAL A 28 25.42 28.09 26.88
C VAL A 28 24.89 28.97 28.01
N LEU A 29 23.58 28.93 28.28
CA LEU A 29 22.98 29.62 29.43
C LEU A 29 23.58 29.15 30.76
N HIS A 30 23.77 27.84 30.94
CA HIS A 30 24.35 27.29 32.17
C HIS A 30 25.81 27.69 32.37
N ILE A 31 26.61 27.70 31.30
CA ILE A 31 28.03 28.08 31.32
C ILE A 31 28.20 29.58 31.54
N SER A 32 27.35 30.40 30.92
CA SER A 32 27.38 31.85 31.13
C SER A 32 27.11 32.25 32.59
N LEU A 33 26.53 31.35 33.40
CA LEU A 33 26.27 31.55 34.83
C LEU A 33 27.37 30.97 35.73
N LYS A 34 28.23 30.11 35.21
CA LYS A 34 29.31 29.42 35.95
C LYS A 34 30.63 29.65 35.22
N GLU A 35 31.36 30.69 35.61
CA GLU A 35 32.62 31.14 34.98
C GLU A 35 33.78 30.12 35.14
N LYS A 36 33.72 28.96 34.49
CA LYS A 36 34.78 27.95 34.48
C LYS A 36 35.16 27.54 33.06
N VAL A 37 36.42 27.81 32.70
CA VAL A 37 36.99 27.54 31.37
C VAL A 37 36.97 26.04 31.03
N VAL A 38 37.23 25.16 32.01
CA VAL A 38 37.24 23.70 31.81
C VAL A 38 35.85 23.16 31.44
N GLU A 39 34.80 23.66 32.07
CA GLU A 39 33.41 23.27 31.79
C GLU A 39 32.98 23.69 30.38
N THR A 40 33.51 24.83 29.90
CA THR A 40 33.25 25.34 28.54
C THR A 40 33.85 24.43 27.46
N VAL A 41 35.09 23.96 27.64
CA VAL A 41 35.77 23.08 26.67
C VAL A 41 35.09 21.72 26.60
N ILE A 42 34.75 21.13 27.75
CA ILE A 42 34.04 19.84 27.81
C ILE A 42 32.68 19.95 27.12
N PHE A 43 31.93 21.02 27.39
CA PHE A 43 30.65 21.27 26.75
C PHE A 43 30.75 21.40 25.22
N LEU A 44 31.73 22.16 24.73
CA LEU A 44 31.93 22.34 23.29
C LEU A 44 32.34 21.02 22.61
N GLY A 45 33.17 20.21 23.28
CA GLY A 45 33.52 18.86 22.81
C GLY A 45 32.30 17.93 22.71
N VAL A 46 31.44 17.92 23.74
CA VAL A 46 30.17 17.20 23.71
C VAL A 46 29.31 17.67 22.54
N PHE A 47 29.19 18.98 22.33
CA PHE A 47 28.36 19.53 21.25
C PHE A 47 28.86 19.11 19.86
N VAL A 48 30.18 19.16 19.63
CA VAL A 48 30.80 18.66 18.39
C VAL A 48 30.50 17.17 18.20
N GLY A 49 30.58 16.37 19.26
CA GLY A 49 30.24 14.94 19.21
C GLY A 49 28.77 14.69 18.84
N ILE A 50 27.84 15.47 19.37
CA ILE A 50 26.42 15.40 19.02
C ILE A 50 26.20 15.73 17.53
N ILE A 51 26.87 16.78 17.03
CA ILE A 51 26.82 17.14 15.61
C ILE A 51 27.35 16.00 14.73
N ALA A 52 28.51 15.43 15.10
CA ALA A 52 29.10 14.32 14.37
C ALA A 52 28.15 13.11 14.33
N LEU A 53 27.47 12.81 15.44
CA LEU A 53 26.48 11.73 15.49
C LEU A 53 25.27 11.95 14.60
N ASN A 54 24.75 13.18 14.57
CA ASN A 54 23.64 13.52 13.69
C ASN A 54 24.03 13.49 12.22
N LEU A 55 25.25 13.93 11.88
CA LEU A 55 25.78 13.83 10.53
C LEU A 55 25.90 12.35 10.11
N MET A 56 26.43 11.51 11.00
CA MET A 56 26.56 10.08 10.77
C MET A 56 25.18 9.43 10.57
N PHE A 57 24.18 9.78 11.39
CA PHE A 57 22.81 9.32 11.22
C PHE A 57 22.24 9.67 9.83
N GLN A 58 22.45 10.90 9.35
CA GLN A 58 21.97 11.30 8.02
C GLN A 58 22.63 10.51 6.88
N LEU A 59 23.93 10.19 7.01
CA LEU A 59 24.63 9.32 6.05
C LEU A 59 24.07 7.91 6.08
N GLN A 60 23.82 7.38 7.28
CA GLN A 60 23.29 6.04 7.50
C GLN A 60 21.86 5.83 6.98
N VAL A 61 21.00 6.87 7.04
CA VAL A 61 19.65 6.82 6.45
C VAL A 61 19.69 6.45 4.95
N ARG A 62 20.80 6.71 4.25
CA ARG A 62 20.98 6.31 2.84
C ARG A 62 21.28 4.82 2.65
N LEU A 63 21.90 4.16 3.64
CA LEU A 63 22.35 2.76 3.55
C LEU A 63 21.23 1.74 3.79
N LYS A 64 20.05 2.17 4.26
CA LYS A 64 18.79 1.40 4.40
C LYS A 64 18.86 0.06 5.18
N SER A 65 19.99 -0.28 5.80
CA SER A 65 20.17 -1.56 6.52
C SER A 65 19.65 -1.49 7.96
N GLN A 66 18.93 -2.52 8.41
CA GLN A 66 18.44 -2.61 9.79
C GLN A 66 19.57 -2.63 10.82
N MET A 67 20.69 -3.28 10.50
CA MET A 67 21.86 -3.34 11.39
C MET A 67 22.47 -1.95 11.63
N VAL A 68 22.39 -1.07 10.64
CA VAL A 68 22.92 0.30 10.75
C VAL A 68 22.07 1.12 11.72
N PHE A 69 20.74 0.96 11.72
CA PHE A 69 19.87 1.64 12.69
C PHE A 69 20.08 1.13 14.12
N LEU A 70 20.29 -0.18 14.29
CA LEU A 70 20.57 -0.75 15.61
C LEU A 70 21.93 -0.26 16.13
N PHE A 71 22.95 -0.20 15.27
CA PHE A 71 24.25 0.38 15.59
C PHE A 71 24.12 1.85 16.01
N GLN A 72 23.33 2.65 15.29
CA GLN A 72 23.08 4.05 15.67
C GLN A 72 22.43 4.17 17.05
N VAL A 73 21.41 3.37 17.35
CA VAL A 73 20.71 3.42 18.64
C VAL A 73 21.68 3.10 19.79
N ILE A 74 22.55 2.11 19.62
CA ILE A 74 23.58 1.77 20.60
C ILE A 74 24.55 2.94 20.78
N LEU A 75 24.99 3.56 19.68
CA LEU A 75 25.91 4.68 19.72
C LEU A 75 25.28 5.91 20.39
N ASP A 76 24.03 6.24 20.05
CA ASP A 76 23.26 7.32 20.68
C ASP A 76 23.16 7.10 22.20
N LEU A 77 22.99 5.84 22.65
CA LEU A 77 22.92 5.50 24.07
C LEU A 77 24.26 5.65 24.79
N ILE A 78 25.35 5.11 24.22
CA ILE A 78 26.71 5.25 24.77
C ILE A 78 27.08 6.72 24.86
N PHE A 79 26.78 7.48 23.81
CA PHE A 79 27.08 8.89 23.76
C PHE A 79 26.26 9.67 24.79
N ALA A 80 24.96 9.37 24.95
CA ALA A 80 24.14 9.97 26.00
C ALA A 80 24.74 9.74 27.39
N THR A 81 25.20 8.51 27.69
CA THR A 81 25.89 8.19 28.95
C THR A 81 27.16 9.01 29.13
N MET A 82 27.96 9.14 28.08
CA MET A 82 29.19 9.94 28.09
C MET A 82 28.89 11.43 28.32
N VAL A 83 27.88 11.99 27.66
CA VAL A 83 27.43 13.37 27.88
C VAL A 83 27.02 13.58 29.33
N VAL A 84 26.17 12.70 29.87
CA VAL A 84 25.70 12.81 31.26
C VAL A 84 26.88 12.74 32.22
N HIS A 85 27.84 11.83 32.01
CA HIS A 85 29.05 11.76 32.82
C HIS A 85 29.85 13.06 32.80
N LEU A 86 30.19 13.54 31.61
CA LEU A 86 31.03 14.73 31.42
C LEU A 86 30.38 16.02 31.94
N THR A 87 29.06 16.11 31.90
CA THR A 87 28.30 17.32 32.28
C THR A 87 27.90 17.37 33.76
N GLY A 88 28.40 16.46 34.59
CA GLY A 88 28.18 16.48 36.04
C GLY A 88 27.42 15.28 36.60
N GLY A 89 27.20 14.23 35.82
CA GLY A 89 26.62 12.98 36.30
C GLY A 89 25.15 13.12 36.70
N LEU A 90 24.85 12.85 37.98
CA LEU A 90 23.48 12.77 38.50
C LEU A 90 22.76 14.12 38.60
N SER A 91 23.50 15.23 38.68
CA SER A 91 22.93 16.59 38.65
C SER A 91 22.82 17.16 37.23
N SER A 92 23.12 16.35 36.21
CA SER A 92 23.13 16.82 34.83
C SER A 92 21.73 17.02 34.27
N PHE A 93 21.48 18.21 33.70
CA PHE A 93 20.31 18.50 32.88
C PHE A 93 20.34 17.80 31.51
N PHE A 94 21.38 17.03 31.18
CA PHE A 94 21.52 16.38 29.88
C PHE A 94 21.01 14.93 29.85
N VAL A 95 20.37 14.46 30.92
CA VAL A 95 19.75 13.12 30.97
C VAL A 95 18.66 12.97 29.91
N TRP A 96 18.05 14.07 29.47
CA TRP A 96 17.09 14.11 28.37
C TRP A 96 17.67 13.67 27.02
N VAL A 97 18.99 13.68 26.84
CA VAL A 97 19.66 13.19 25.60
C VAL A 97 19.32 11.72 25.33
N TYR A 98 19.09 10.91 26.37
CA TYR A 98 18.64 9.52 26.21
C TYR A 98 17.33 9.40 25.42
N LEU A 99 16.45 10.41 25.49
CA LEU A 99 15.19 10.40 24.74
C LEU A 99 15.42 10.39 23.22
N ILE A 100 16.51 10.98 22.75
CA ILE A 100 16.84 10.98 21.32
C ILE A 100 17.05 9.54 20.85
N GLY A 101 17.83 8.74 21.59
CA GLY A 101 18.05 7.32 21.29
C GLY A 101 16.76 6.50 21.39
N ILE A 102 15.97 6.72 22.44
CA ILE A 102 14.71 6.01 22.69
C ILE A 102 13.69 6.27 21.58
N ILE A 103 13.45 7.53 21.22
CA ILE A 103 12.51 7.90 20.15
C ILE A 103 13.04 7.40 18.80
N THR A 104 14.35 7.51 18.56
CA THR A 104 14.97 6.94 17.35
C THR A 104 14.69 5.45 17.25
N ALA A 105 14.82 4.70 18.34
CA ALA A 105 14.54 3.28 18.37
C ALA A 105 13.04 2.98 18.17
N SER A 106 12.13 3.76 18.76
CA SER A 106 10.67 3.64 18.54
C SER A 106 10.25 3.83 17.08
N ILE A 107 10.94 4.70 16.34
CA ILE A 107 10.62 4.99 14.93
C ILE A 107 11.30 3.96 14.00
N THR A 108 12.53 3.55 14.32
CA THR A 108 13.36 2.74 13.41
C THR A 108 13.15 1.23 13.58
N ILE A 109 12.88 0.77 14.81
CA ILE A 109 12.76 -0.64 15.18
C ILE A 109 11.30 -0.93 15.56
N PRO A 110 10.59 -1.81 14.84
CA PRO A 110 9.17 -2.03 15.06
C PRO A 110 8.85 -2.66 16.43
N LYS A 111 7.66 -2.34 16.95
CA LYS A 111 6.99 -2.89 18.14
C LYS A 111 7.64 -2.59 19.50
N ILE A 112 8.88 -3.05 19.73
CA ILE A 112 9.48 -3.06 21.08
C ILE A 112 10.79 -2.25 21.12
N GLY A 113 11.26 -1.73 19.98
CA GLY A 113 12.54 -1.02 19.88
C GLY A 113 12.70 0.11 20.89
N GLY A 114 11.67 0.95 21.02
CA GLY A 114 11.65 2.02 22.01
C GLY A 114 11.74 1.53 23.45
N LEU A 115 10.93 0.54 23.81
CA LEU A 115 10.85 0.03 25.19
C LEU A 115 12.14 -0.68 25.62
N VAL A 116 12.72 -1.50 24.73
CA VAL A 116 14.04 -2.11 24.98
C VAL A 116 15.08 -1.01 25.16
N THR A 117 15.12 -0.02 24.29
CA THR A 117 16.11 1.06 24.38
C THR A 117 15.93 1.91 25.65
N GLY A 118 14.69 2.14 26.08
CA GLY A 118 14.39 2.81 27.35
C GLY A 118 14.90 2.03 28.57
N LEU A 119 14.70 0.71 28.58
CA LEU A 119 15.23 -0.16 29.63
C LEU A 119 16.77 -0.20 29.62
N VAL A 120 17.38 -0.32 28.44
CA VAL A 120 18.85 -0.30 28.33
C VAL A 120 19.41 1.07 28.74
N GLY A 121 18.72 2.16 28.42
CA GLY A 121 19.08 3.52 28.88
C GLY A 121 19.01 3.64 30.40
N SER A 122 17.93 3.14 31.01
CA SER A 122 17.80 3.05 32.47
C SER A 122 18.92 2.22 33.10
N MET A 123 19.26 1.06 32.51
CA MET A 123 20.35 0.22 32.98
C MET A 123 21.70 0.94 32.83
N SER A 124 21.92 1.68 31.74
CA SER A 124 23.15 2.44 31.55
C SER A 124 23.30 3.54 32.61
N LEU A 125 22.20 4.18 33.01
CA LEU A 125 22.18 5.18 34.07
C LEU A 125 22.44 4.54 35.44
N LEU A 126 21.85 3.38 35.72
CA LEU A 126 22.14 2.58 36.92
C LEU A 126 23.62 2.18 36.99
N VAL A 127 24.19 1.68 35.89
CA VAL A 127 25.62 1.31 35.82
C VAL A 127 26.51 2.50 36.09
N LEU A 128 26.20 3.68 35.53
CA LEU A 128 26.96 4.90 35.77
C LEU A 128 26.97 5.28 37.27
N ILE A 129 25.82 5.14 37.94
CA ILE A 129 25.68 5.40 39.37
C ILE A 129 26.48 4.40 40.21
N LEU A 130 26.42 3.10 39.87
CA LEU A 130 27.22 2.08 40.54
C LEU A 130 28.72 2.33 40.38
N LEU A 131 29.15 2.81 39.22
CA LEU A 131 30.55 3.19 38.98
C LEU A 131 30.99 4.39 39.84
N TYR A 132 30.09 5.36 40.08
CA TYR A 132 30.34 6.46 41.02
C TYR A 132 30.40 5.99 42.47
N GLN A 133 29.50 5.11 42.89
CA GLN A 133 29.47 4.56 44.26
C GLN A 133 30.70 3.72 44.58
N ASN A 134 31.22 2.98 43.61
CA ASN A 134 32.44 2.18 43.76
C ASN A 134 33.74 3.01 43.58
N HIS A 135 33.64 4.33 43.46
CA HIS A 135 34.77 5.24 43.23
C HIS A 135 35.61 4.92 41.97
N ILE A 136 35.10 4.11 41.05
CA ILE A 136 35.78 3.79 39.78
C ILE A 136 35.77 5.01 38.86
N LEU A 137 34.70 5.79 38.88
CA LEU A 137 34.63 7.11 38.28
C LEU A 137 34.32 8.16 39.33
N SER A 138 34.94 9.33 39.21
CA SER A 138 34.61 10.49 40.03
C SER A 138 33.68 11.42 39.25
N PRO A 139 32.48 11.75 39.77
CA PRO A 139 31.62 12.72 39.11
C PRO A 139 32.26 14.12 39.16
N THR A 140 32.07 14.91 38.11
CA THR A 140 32.61 16.29 38.03
C THR A 140 32.03 17.20 39.12
N ASN A 141 30.84 16.88 39.65
CA ASN A 141 30.22 17.54 40.80
C ASN A 141 30.00 16.52 41.94
N LEU A 142 30.64 16.76 43.08
CA LEU A 142 30.58 15.93 44.29
C LEU A 142 29.41 16.36 45.19
N GLU A 143 28.18 16.25 44.73
CA GLU A 143 27.05 16.25 45.67
C GLU A 143 26.90 14.85 46.26
N GLN A 144 26.96 14.75 47.60
CA GLN A 144 26.69 13.50 48.30
C GLN A 144 25.21 13.18 48.18
N PHE A 145 24.86 12.23 47.31
CA PHE A 145 23.50 11.76 47.18
C PHE A 145 23.21 10.68 48.23
N ASP A 146 22.14 10.88 48.99
CA ASP A 146 21.56 9.81 49.82
C ASP A 146 21.01 8.68 48.94
N VAL A 147 21.04 7.45 49.45
CA VAL A 147 20.55 6.23 48.78
C VAL A 147 19.09 6.39 48.34
N THR A 148 18.30 7.08 49.16
CA THR A 148 16.90 7.41 48.86
C THR A 148 16.78 8.30 47.62
N GLY A 149 17.60 9.35 47.55
CA GLY A 149 17.59 10.31 46.44
C GLY A 149 18.00 9.66 45.12
N VAL A 150 19.03 8.81 45.15
CA VAL A 150 19.47 8.02 43.99
C VAL A 150 18.36 7.08 43.50
N THR A 151 17.68 6.39 44.42
CA THR A 151 16.61 5.45 44.08
C THR A 151 15.43 6.16 43.42
N VAL A 152 14.99 7.28 43.99
CA VAL A 152 13.92 8.11 43.43
C VAL A 152 14.32 8.63 42.04
N TYR A 153 15.55 9.12 41.89
CA TYR A 153 16.07 9.60 40.63
C TYR A 153 16.02 8.53 39.52
N ILE A 154 16.54 7.34 39.79
CA ILE A 154 16.51 6.23 38.82
C ILE A 154 15.07 5.86 38.48
N LEU A 155 14.20 5.72 39.49
CA LEU A 155 12.80 5.33 39.28
C LEU A 155 12.06 6.37 38.44
N SER A 156 12.25 7.67 38.71
CA SER A 156 11.65 8.76 37.94
C SER A 156 12.10 8.75 36.48
N TYR A 157 13.40 8.64 36.21
CA TYR A 157 13.90 8.61 34.84
C TYR A 157 13.56 7.31 34.11
N THR A 158 13.51 6.17 34.82
CA THR A 158 13.03 4.90 34.25
C THR A 158 11.57 5.02 33.83
N GLY A 159 10.72 5.57 34.69
CA GLY A 159 9.31 5.82 34.37
C GLY A 159 9.16 6.77 33.18
N LEU A 160 9.99 7.81 33.12
CA LEU A 160 10.02 8.76 32.01
C LEU A 160 10.46 8.09 30.70
N PHE A 161 11.56 7.33 30.70
CA PHE A 161 12.06 6.62 29.53
C PHE A 161 11.06 5.60 29.00
N CYS A 162 10.47 4.80 29.90
CA CYS A 162 9.44 3.84 29.54
C CYS A 162 8.16 4.53 29.04
N GLY A 163 7.74 5.63 29.66
CA GLY A 163 6.57 6.40 29.25
C GLY A 163 6.74 7.01 27.85
N VAL A 164 7.88 7.67 27.60
CA VAL A 164 8.19 8.23 26.28
C VAL A 164 8.34 7.11 25.24
N ALA A 165 8.98 6.00 25.59
CA ALA A 165 9.09 4.83 24.72
C ALA A 165 7.72 4.27 24.35
N PHE A 166 6.81 4.16 25.32
CA PHE A 166 5.46 3.66 25.09
C PHE A 166 4.66 4.57 24.17
N ILE A 167 4.62 5.88 24.46
CA ILE A 167 3.91 6.87 23.64
C ILE A 167 4.48 6.91 22.22
N SER A 168 5.80 6.95 22.09
CA SER A 168 6.47 7.03 20.79
C SER A 168 6.25 5.76 19.97
N SER A 169 6.29 4.59 20.60
CA SER A 169 6.05 3.32 19.91
C SER A 169 4.58 3.18 19.51
N TYR A 170 3.64 3.56 20.38
CA TYR A 170 2.22 3.60 20.05
C TYR A 170 1.93 4.54 18.87
N LEU A 171 2.50 5.75 18.89
CA LEU A 171 2.31 6.72 17.81
C LEU A 171 2.89 6.21 16.48
N SER A 172 4.08 5.61 16.52
CA SER A 172 4.70 4.95 15.37
C SER A 172 3.81 3.83 14.80
N ASP A 173 3.26 2.98 15.66
CA ASP A 173 2.37 1.89 15.25
C ASP A 173 1.04 2.40 14.67
N GLN A 174 0.43 3.43 15.29
CA GLN A 174 -0.79 4.07 14.77
C GLN A 174 -0.55 4.67 13.39
N LEU A 175 0.53 5.44 13.22
CA LEU A 175 0.91 6.03 11.93
C LEU A 175 1.07 4.95 10.85
N ASN A 176 1.74 3.84 11.19
CA ASN A 176 1.91 2.72 10.26
C ASN A 176 0.58 2.00 9.97
N HIS A 177 -0.35 1.95 10.92
CA HIS A 177 -1.67 1.34 10.74
C HIS A 177 -2.57 2.16 9.81
N TYR A 178 -2.72 3.46 10.06
CA TYR A 178 -3.50 4.36 9.20
C TYR A 178 -3.00 4.32 7.76
N LYS A 179 -1.68 4.32 7.56
CA LYS A 179 -1.07 4.21 6.23
C LYS A 179 -1.37 2.90 5.52
N LYS A 180 -1.35 1.77 6.24
CA LYS A 180 -1.73 0.46 5.66
C LYS A 180 -3.18 0.44 5.21
N ILE A 181 -4.06 1.13 5.93
CA ILE A 181 -5.46 1.29 5.53
C ILE A 181 -5.57 2.14 4.27
N GLU A 182 -4.87 3.27 4.22
CA GLU A 182 -4.84 4.19 3.07
C GLU A 182 -4.31 3.50 1.81
N ASP A 183 -3.19 2.78 1.90
CA ASP A 183 -2.62 1.98 0.80
C ASP A 183 -3.56 0.85 0.34
N LYS A 184 -4.39 0.32 1.25
CA LYS A 184 -5.41 -0.67 0.89
C LYS A 184 -6.60 -0.01 0.19
N HIS A 185 -7.05 1.15 0.66
CA HIS A 185 -8.10 1.93 0.01
C HIS A 185 -7.71 2.32 -1.42
N ARG A 186 -6.51 2.88 -1.60
CA ARG A 186 -6.02 3.26 -2.93
C ARG A 186 -5.95 2.08 -3.91
N ARG A 187 -5.56 0.89 -3.44
CA ARG A 187 -5.57 -0.32 -4.28
C ARG A 187 -7.00 -0.77 -4.63
N ASN A 188 -7.89 -0.74 -3.65
CA ASN A 188 -9.30 -1.08 -3.88
C ASN A 188 -9.97 -0.10 -4.84
N GLU A 189 -9.64 1.20 -4.80
CA GLU A 189 -10.16 2.19 -5.76
C GLU A 189 -9.74 1.88 -7.19
N VAL A 190 -8.46 1.57 -7.42
CA VAL A 190 -7.97 1.16 -8.75
C VAL A 190 -8.66 -0.13 -9.22
N GLU A 191 -8.87 -1.09 -8.32
CA GLU A 191 -9.59 -2.33 -8.65
C GLU A 191 -11.06 -2.07 -8.99
N LEU A 192 -11.73 -1.17 -8.25
CA LEU A 192 -13.11 -0.75 -8.53
C LEU A 192 -13.23 -0.08 -9.90
N ASP A 193 -12.28 0.77 -10.28
CA ASP A 193 -12.30 1.42 -11.58
C ASP A 193 -12.09 0.42 -12.74
N ASN A 194 -11.18 -0.55 -12.57
CA ASN A 194 -11.00 -1.63 -13.54
C ASN A 194 -12.26 -2.49 -13.69
N LEU A 195 -12.97 -2.78 -12.59
CA LEU A 195 -14.23 -3.53 -12.62
C LEU A 195 -15.34 -2.72 -13.29
N ARG A 196 -15.41 -1.41 -13.05
CA ARG A 196 -16.35 -0.50 -13.71
C ARG A 196 -16.11 -0.39 -15.21
N GLU A 197 -14.86 -0.39 -15.64
CA GLU A 197 -14.51 -0.41 -17.07
C GLU A 197 -15.02 -1.70 -17.74
N LYS A 198 -14.72 -2.87 -17.15
CA LYS A 198 -15.23 -4.15 -17.66
C LYS A 198 -16.76 -4.20 -17.70
N ALA A 199 -17.44 -3.66 -16.69
CA ALA A 199 -18.90 -3.60 -16.66
C ALA A 199 -19.45 -2.76 -17.83
N ARG A 200 -18.82 -1.63 -18.16
CA ARG A 200 -19.18 -0.81 -19.33
C ARG A 200 -18.96 -1.57 -20.65
N ASP A 201 -17.89 -2.34 -20.76
CA ASP A 201 -17.63 -3.13 -21.96
C ASP A 201 -18.66 -4.25 -22.13
N TYR A 202 -19.06 -4.92 -21.04
CA TYR A 202 -20.15 -5.90 -21.08
C TYR A 202 -21.49 -5.26 -21.47
N GLU A 203 -21.78 -4.04 -21.02
CA GLU A 203 -22.99 -3.31 -21.40
C GLU A 203 -23.02 -2.99 -22.90
N LYS A 204 -21.89 -2.56 -23.47
CA LYS A 204 -21.74 -2.37 -24.93
C LYS A 204 -21.95 -3.68 -25.69
N TYR A 205 -21.31 -4.76 -25.24
CA TYR A 205 -21.47 -6.07 -25.87
C TYR A 205 -22.92 -6.57 -25.82
N GLN A 206 -23.63 -6.32 -24.71
CA GLN A 206 -25.06 -6.63 -24.63
C GLN A 206 -25.89 -5.85 -25.65
N LEU A 207 -25.55 -4.57 -25.90
CA LEU A 207 -26.24 -3.76 -26.90
C LEU A 207 -26.00 -4.31 -28.31
N GLU A 208 -24.75 -4.64 -28.67
CA GLU A 208 -24.40 -5.23 -29.96
C GLU A 208 -25.10 -6.58 -30.17
N VAL A 209 -25.09 -7.46 -29.16
CA VAL A 209 -25.81 -8.73 -29.21
C VAL A 209 -27.31 -8.50 -29.41
N LYS A 210 -27.90 -7.49 -28.75
CA LYS A 210 -29.32 -7.16 -28.91
C LYS A 210 -29.65 -6.70 -30.33
N GLU A 211 -28.77 -5.93 -30.97
CA GLU A 211 -28.93 -5.53 -32.39
C GLU A 211 -28.79 -6.74 -33.32
N LEU A 212 -27.81 -7.60 -33.08
CA LEU A 212 -27.64 -8.84 -33.84
C LEU A 212 -28.87 -9.75 -33.73
N VAL A 213 -29.41 -9.92 -32.51
CA VAL A 213 -30.63 -10.71 -32.29
C VAL A 213 -31.81 -10.15 -33.08
N LYS A 214 -31.97 -8.83 -33.17
CA LYS A 214 -33.02 -8.22 -34.01
C LYS A 214 -32.84 -8.58 -35.48
N ALA A 215 -31.63 -8.40 -36.02
CA ALA A 215 -31.34 -8.73 -37.41
C ALA A 215 -31.56 -10.22 -37.72
N VAL A 216 -31.16 -11.12 -36.81
CA VAL A 216 -31.39 -12.57 -36.96
C VAL A 216 -32.89 -12.90 -36.92
N ASN A 217 -33.67 -12.22 -36.06
CA ASN A 217 -35.11 -12.43 -36.00
C ASN A 217 -35.83 -11.98 -37.30
N GLU A 218 -35.38 -10.89 -37.93
CA GLU A 218 -35.87 -10.47 -39.25
C GLU A 218 -35.57 -11.53 -40.33
N VAL A 219 -34.36 -12.09 -40.35
CA VAL A 219 -33.99 -13.17 -41.26
C VAL A 219 -34.83 -14.43 -41.03
N ALA A 220 -35.14 -14.76 -39.77
CA ALA A 220 -36.00 -15.89 -39.44
C ALA A 220 -37.45 -15.71 -39.93
N HIS A 221 -37.97 -14.48 -39.96
CA HIS A 221 -39.28 -14.17 -40.53
C HIS A 221 -39.28 -14.26 -42.06
N LEU A 222 -38.23 -13.77 -42.73
CA LEU A 222 -38.09 -13.88 -44.19
C LEU A 222 -38.17 -15.32 -44.71
N ASP A 223 -37.65 -16.30 -43.97
CA ASP A 223 -37.78 -17.71 -44.34
C ASP A 223 -39.26 -18.16 -44.44
N HIS A 224 -40.13 -17.70 -43.54
CA HIS A 224 -41.57 -17.98 -43.64
C HIS A 224 -42.16 -17.29 -44.89
N ASP A 225 -41.83 -16.02 -45.09
CA ASP A 225 -42.38 -15.20 -46.18
C ASP A 225 -41.92 -15.63 -47.57
N ILE A 226 -40.75 -16.30 -47.68
CA ILE A 226 -40.26 -16.88 -48.95
C ILE A 226 -40.84 -18.28 -49.19
N ASN A 227 -41.08 -19.07 -48.14
CA ASN A 227 -41.67 -20.41 -48.29
C ASN A 227 -43.11 -20.35 -48.85
N THR A 228 -43.90 -19.33 -48.49
CA THR A 228 -45.28 -19.16 -49.01
C THR A 228 -45.34 -19.03 -50.53
N PRO A 229 -44.67 -18.06 -51.20
CA PRO A 229 -44.67 -17.95 -52.65
C PRO A 229 -43.97 -19.14 -53.33
N LEU A 230 -42.92 -19.73 -52.74
CA LEU A 230 -42.29 -20.95 -53.29
C LEU A 230 -43.28 -22.12 -53.37
N CYS A 231 -44.12 -22.29 -52.36
CA CYS A 231 -45.18 -23.30 -52.37
C CYS A 231 -46.17 -23.05 -53.53
N VAL A 232 -46.60 -21.81 -53.73
CA VAL A 232 -47.50 -21.42 -54.84
C VAL A 232 -46.85 -21.65 -56.20
N ILE A 233 -45.58 -21.29 -56.36
CA ILE A 233 -44.80 -21.51 -57.58
C ILE A 233 -44.66 -23.02 -57.83
N SER A 234 -44.30 -23.81 -56.81
CA SER A 234 -44.18 -25.27 -56.91
C SER A 234 -45.49 -25.94 -57.33
N LEU A 235 -46.62 -25.52 -56.76
CA LEU A 235 -47.96 -25.99 -57.15
C LEU A 235 -48.31 -25.60 -58.60
N SER A 236 -47.98 -24.38 -59.00
CA SER A 236 -48.23 -23.88 -60.37
C SER A 236 -47.41 -24.63 -61.40
N ILE A 237 -46.12 -24.85 -61.12
CA ILE A 237 -45.21 -25.63 -61.97
C ILE A 237 -45.66 -27.10 -62.03
N SER A 238 -46.15 -27.66 -60.92
CA SER A 238 -46.70 -29.02 -60.91
C SER A 238 -47.89 -29.19 -61.87
N ARG A 239 -48.74 -28.17 -62.02
CA ARG A 239 -49.82 -28.16 -63.03
C ARG A 239 -49.27 -28.06 -64.45
N VAL A 240 -48.29 -27.18 -64.69
CA VAL A 240 -47.63 -27.05 -65.99
C VAL A 240 -46.96 -28.36 -66.41
N LYS A 241 -46.29 -29.03 -65.46
CA LYS A 241 -45.72 -30.37 -65.66
C LYS A 241 -46.76 -31.39 -66.10
N LYS A 242 -47.91 -31.41 -65.42
CA LYS A 242 -49.01 -32.32 -65.74
C LYS A 242 -49.55 -32.07 -67.16
N VAL A 243 -49.75 -30.81 -67.54
CA VAL A 243 -50.19 -30.44 -68.91
C VAL A 243 -49.12 -30.78 -69.95
N GLY A 244 -47.83 -30.58 -69.65
CA GLY A 244 -46.72 -30.97 -70.51
C GLY A 244 -46.63 -32.47 -70.75
N MET A 245 -46.96 -33.28 -69.73
CA MET A 245 -47.08 -34.74 -69.85
C MET A 245 -48.31 -35.17 -70.66
N GLU A 246 -49.46 -34.52 -70.47
CA GLU A 246 -50.70 -34.81 -71.20
C GLU A 246 -50.61 -34.45 -72.70
N LEU A 247 -49.84 -33.40 -73.03
CA LEU A 247 -49.65 -32.91 -74.41
C LEU A 247 -48.37 -33.44 -75.08
N ASP A 248 -47.60 -34.31 -74.41
CA ASP A 248 -46.28 -34.80 -74.84
C ASP A 248 -45.32 -33.70 -75.32
N ASN A 249 -45.37 -32.54 -74.65
CA ASN A 249 -44.57 -31.37 -75.03
C ASN A 249 -43.21 -31.41 -74.32
N GLU A 250 -42.19 -31.88 -75.04
CA GLU A 250 -40.83 -32.08 -74.54
C GLU A 250 -40.21 -30.78 -73.96
N ASN A 251 -40.45 -29.63 -74.61
CA ASN A 251 -39.96 -28.33 -74.15
C ASN A 251 -40.62 -27.88 -72.84
N LEU A 252 -41.93 -28.12 -72.69
CA LEU A 252 -42.66 -27.79 -71.47
C LEU A 252 -42.20 -28.65 -70.28
N ASN A 253 -41.97 -29.94 -70.54
CA ASN A 253 -41.44 -30.88 -69.55
C ASN A 253 -40.03 -30.52 -69.10
N LYS A 254 -39.14 -30.17 -70.04
CA LYS A 254 -37.78 -29.73 -69.73
C LYS A 254 -37.78 -28.46 -68.88
N THR A 255 -38.52 -27.43 -69.30
CA THR A 255 -38.62 -26.15 -68.58
C THR A 255 -39.21 -26.34 -67.19
N SER A 256 -40.27 -27.16 -67.05
CA SER A 256 -40.87 -27.46 -65.75
C SER A 256 -39.91 -28.19 -64.81
N ASN A 257 -39.05 -29.08 -65.31
CA ASN A 257 -38.07 -29.79 -64.50
C ASN A 257 -36.93 -28.85 -64.05
N GLU A 258 -36.43 -27.98 -64.93
CA GLU A 258 -35.41 -26.98 -64.58
C GLU A 258 -35.90 -26.01 -63.48
N VAL A 259 -37.15 -25.54 -63.58
CA VAL A 259 -37.73 -24.65 -62.56
C VAL A 259 -37.97 -25.40 -61.24
N THR A 260 -38.39 -26.67 -61.30
CA THR A 260 -38.54 -27.52 -60.10
C THR A 260 -37.20 -27.72 -59.40
N GLU A 261 -36.12 -27.94 -60.16
CA GLU A 261 -34.77 -28.08 -59.62
C GLU A 261 -34.28 -26.79 -58.96
N ALA A 262 -34.57 -25.63 -59.56
CA ALA A 262 -34.28 -24.32 -58.99
C ALA A 262 -35.03 -24.08 -57.66
N ILE A 263 -36.32 -24.42 -57.58
CA ILE A 263 -37.12 -24.35 -56.35
C ILE A 263 -36.54 -25.25 -55.25
N ASN A 264 -36.15 -26.48 -55.60
CA ASN A 264 -35.54 -27.42 -54.66
C ASN A 264 -34.19 -26.91 -54.13
N LYS A 265 -33.38 -26.27 -54.98
CA LYS A 265 -32.13 -25.60 -54.56
C LYS A 265 -32.41 -24.47 -53.57
N ILE A 266 -33.40 -23.61 -53.85
CA ILE A 266 -33.79 -22.52 -52.94
C ILE A 266 -34.30 -23.08 -51.60
N SER A 267 -35.16 -24.10 -51.62
CA SER A 267 -35.67 -24.76 -50.41
C SER A 267 -34.55 -25.40 -49.58
N SER A 268 -33.55 -26.01 -50.22
CA SER A 268 -32.37 -26.55 -49.52
C SER A 268 -31.53 -25.48 -48.84
N ILE A 269 -31.37 -24.30 -49.46
CA ILE A 269 -30.67 -23.15 -48.87
C ILE A 269 -31.45 -22.61 -47.67
N LEU A 270 -32.77 -22.44 -47.79
CA LEU A 270 -33.64 -22.02 -46.70
C LEU A 270 -33.59 -22.98 -45.50
N ARG A 271 -33.54 -24.30 -45.75
CA ARG A 271 -33.42 -25.29 -44.68
C ARG A 271 -32.12 -25.16 -43.86
N ARG A 272 -31.06 -24.59 -44.43
CA ARG A 272 -29.82 -24.30 -43.66
C ARG A 272 -30.00 -23.13 -42.69
N LEU A 273 -30.95 -22.24 -42.95
CA LEU A 273 -31.32 -21.14 -42.04
C LEU A 273 -32.21 -21.60 -40.88
N GLU A 274 -32.71 -22.85 -40.90
CA GLU A 274 -33.54 -23.41 -39.82
C GLU A 274 -32.78 -23.47 -38.47
N VAL A 275 -31.45 -23.59 -38.51
CA VAL A 275 -30.59 -23.54 -37.31
C VAL A 275 -30.71 -22.20 -36.57
N LEU A 276 -30.96 -21.10 -37.29
CA LEU A 276 -31.17 -19.78 -36.69
C LEU A 276 -32.50 -19.71 -35.93
N LYS A 277 -33.55 -20.40 -36.39
CA LYS A 277 -34.87 -20.47 -35.71
C LYS A 277 -34.84 -21.28 -34.42
N THR A 278 -33.98 -22.29 -34.35
CA THR A 278 -33.83 -23.12 -33.14
C THR A 278 -32.94 -22.49 -32.07
N ASN A 279 -32.30 -21.36 -32.37
CA ASN A 279 -31.42 -20.71 -31.42
C ASN A 279 -32.23 -20.06 -30.27
N PRO A 280 -31.90 -20.34 -28.99
CA PRO A 280 -32.63 -19.81 -27.84
C PRO A 280 -32.64 -18.28 -27.76
N LEU A 281 -31.70 -17.59 -28.42
CA LEU A 281 -31.65 -16.13 -28.48
C LEU A 281 -32.70 -15.50 -29.41
N VAL A 282 -33.25 -16.27 -30.35
CA VAL A 282 -34.13 -15.74 -31.41
C VAL A 282 -35.60 -15.79 -31.02
N GLY A 283 -35.96 -16.41 -29.89
CA GLY A 283 -37.31 -16.36 -29.32
C GLY A 283 -38.42 -16.81 -30.28
N TYR A 284 -38.08 -17.53 -31.36
CA TYR A 284 -39.01 -17.91 -32.41
C TYR A 284 -39.88 -19.06 -31.92
N LYS A 285 -41.05 -18.74 -31.36
CA LYS A 285 -42.11 -19.72 -31.19
C LYS A 285 -42.67 -20.04 -32.58
N ARG A 286 -42.31 -21.22 -33.10
CA ARG A 286 -42.97 -21.83 -34.26
C ARG A 286 -44.48 -21.67 -34.02
N GLY A 287 -45.16 -20.88 -34.84
CA GLY A 287 -46.59 -20.62 -34.71
C GLY A 287 -47.30 -21.95 -34.52
N GLY A 288 -47.94 -22.11 -33.36
CA GLY A 288 -48.76 -23.28 -33.08
C GLY A 288 -49.89 -23.29 -34.10
N ILE A 289 -49.96 -24.38 -34.84
CA ILE A 289 -51.21 -24.85 -35.44
C ILE A 289 -51.93 -25.63 -34.35
#